data_AF-A0A1X7G880-F1
#
_entry.id   AF-A0A1X7G880-F1
#
_cell.length_a   1.000
_cell.length_b   1.000
_cell.length_c   1.000
_cell.angle_alpha   90.00
_cell.angle_beta   90.00
_cell.angle_gamma   90.00
#
_symmetry.space_group_name_H-M   'P 1'
#
loop_
_entity.id
_entity.type
_entity.pdbx_description
1 polymer ?
#
loop_
_entity_poly.entity_id
_entity_poly.type
_entity_poly.pdbx_seq_one_letter_code
_entity_poly.pdbx_strand_id
1 'polypeptide(L)'
;MTENAWFWWQEALAGRIGPIHDGHPQQGFYRTRFKDKPWEPVAIWFEDGEWHALRGERKVDASDVWTWCCRNPITHEAYTKAIEGAGWDDEPEAPAIGHNLPDDPFEALQVEFAAEKEQAEAFLKQPIKTQADADRAAIWSKRLSTIAKKASDLHKVEKQPHLDAGRAVDNKWRELKEEPDALSKKLKRHMDDYLREQQRIEMERQRKAREEADRIAREAEEARLAAEKAAAKKIADGISDAAAIAEHNNRIAEAERLAEQAAQAERDAQARNMSAGRTGARVALRTFVSARIVDYDKALRALGNHPEMKALVETLANRAVRAGVEVEGVERFEEQRAA
;
A
#
# COMPACT_ATOMS: atom_id res chain seq x y z
N MET A 1 -1.74 74.76 -2.88
CA MET A 1 -2.11 73.53 -3.59
C MET A 1 -2.67 72.61 -2.52
N THR A 2 -3.99 72.43 -2.48
CA THR A 2 -4.62 71.47 -1.59
C THR A 2 -4.12 70.08 -2.00
N GLU A 3 -3.30 69.45 -1.17
CA GLU A 3 -2.94 68.04 -1.35
C GLU A 3 -4.24 67.23 -1.48
N ASN A 4 -4.35 66.43 -2.52
CA ASN A 4 -5.49 65.55 -2.71
C ASN A 4 -5.51 64.54 -1.56
N ALA A 5 -6.37 64.75 -0.57
CA ALA A 5 -6.49 63.89 0.61
C ALA A 5 -6.79 62.41 0.27
N TRP A 6 -7.28 62.13 -0.95
CA TRP A 6 -7.56 60.78 -1.44
C TRP A 6 -6.39 60.13 -2.20
N PHE A 7 -5.29 60.86 -2.43
CA PHE A 7 -4.20 60.41 -3.28
C PHE A 7 -3.58 59.09 -2.82
N TRP A 8 -3.33 58.96 -1.51
CA TRP A 8 -2.76 57.73 -0.94
C TRP A 8 -3.66 56.51 -1.23
N TRP A 9 -4.97 56.63 -1.00
CA TRP A 9 -5.93 55.55 -1.22
C TRP A 9 -6.07 55.19 -2.71
N GLN A 10 -6.07 56.18 -3.60
CA GLN A 10 -6.11 55.95 -5.05
C GLN A 10 -4.88 55.17 -5.56
N GLU A 11 -3.69 55.52 -5.06
CA GLU A 11 -2.46 54.80 -5.38
C GLU A 11 -2.44 53.39 -4.76
N ALA A 12 -2.93 53.25 -3.53
CA ALA A 12 -3.07 51.96 -2.88
C ALA A 12 -4.02 51.01 -3.63
N LEU A 13 -5.13 51.53 -4.19
CA LEU A 13 -6.03 50.76 -5.06
C LEU A 13 -5.38 50.29 -6.36
N ALA A 14 -4.42 51.06 -6.88
CA ALA A 14 -3.62 50.66 -8.03
C ALA A 14 -2.50 49.65 -7.65
N GLY A 15 -2.47 49.16 -6.41
CA GLY A 15 -1.47 48.24 -5.89
C GLY A 15 -0.16 48.92 -5.46
N ARG A 16 -0.09 50.25 -5.49
CA ARG A 16 1.09 51.03 -5.08
C ARG A 16 0.89 51.52 -3.64
N ILE A 17 1.03 50.59 -2.69
CA ILE A 17 0.91 50.91 -1.26
C ILE A 17 2.09 51.79 -0.85
N GLY A 18 1.79 53.03 -0.42
CA GLY A 18 2.77 53.97 0.09
C GLY A 18 3.28 53.61 1.50
N PRO A 19 4.17 54.44 2.09
CA PRO A 19 4.68 54.20 3.44
C PRO A 19 3.53 54.17 4.45
N ILE A 20 3.58 53.19 5.36
CA ILE A 20 2.60 53.00 6.43
C ILE A 20 3.28 53.37 7.76
N HIS A 21 2.76 54.41 8.41
CA HIS A 21 3.22 54.85 9.73
C HIS A 21 2.09 54.74 10.74
N ASP A 22 2.44 54.29 11.94
CA ASP A 22 1.51 54.29 13.07
C ASP A 22 1.16 55.73 13.47
N GLY A 23 -0.09 55.98 13.87
CA GLY A 23 -0.58 57.33 14.20
C GLY A 23 -0.76 58.30 13.02
N HIS A 24 -0.55 57.85 11.78
CA HIS A 24 -0.75 58.65 10.56
C HIS A 24 -1.79 58.01 9.63
N PRO A 25 -3.09 58.02 10.02
CA PRO A 25 -4.15 57.48 9.20
C PRO A 25 -4.24 58.19 7.85
N GLN A 26 -4.60 57.44 6.81
CA GLN A 26 -4.81 57.99 5.47
C GLN A 26 -6.28 57.89 5.09
N GLN A 27 -6.83 58.99 4.57
CA GLN A 27 -8.22 59.05 4.14
C GLN A 27 -8.47 58.06 3.00
N GLY A 28 -9.55 57.30 3.11
CA GLY A 28 -9.85 56.23 2.17
C GLY A 28 -10.88 55.23 2.68
N PHE A 29 -11.16 54.25 1.82
CA PHE A 29 -12.01 53.11 2.12
C PHE A 29 -11.16 51.84 2.15
N TYR A 30 -11.36 51.04 3.19
CA TYR A 30 -10.58 49.85 3.49
C TYR A 30 -11.48 48.70 3.98
N ARG A 31 -10.89 47.52 4.12
CA ARG A 31 -11.50 46.42 4.88
C ARG A 31 -10.55 45.88 5.93
N THR A 32 -11.08 45.39 7.04
CA THR A 32 -10.30 44.74 8.10
C THR A 32 -11.04 43.55 8.67
N ARG A 33 -10.32 42.58 9.24
CA ARG A 33 -10.91 41.45 9.96
C ARG A 33 -10.00 40.96 11.06
N PHE A 34 -10.60 40.36 12.08
CA PHE A 34 -9.87 39.47 12.97
C PHE A 34 -9.66 38.11 12.30
N LYS A 35 -8.68 37.38 12.81
CA LYS A 35 -8.42 36.00 12.36
C LYS A 35 -9.72 35.18 12.48
N ASP A 36 -10.10 34.53 11.39
CA ASP A 36 -11.30 33.68 11.28
C ASP A 36 -12.65 34.42 11.48
N LYS A 37 -12.69 35.75 11.27
CA LYS A 37 -13.91 36.55 11.24
C LYS A 37 -14.18 37.16 9.84
N PRO A 38 -15.43 37.52 9.51
CA PRO A 38 -15.75 38.20 8.24
C PRO A 38 -14.99 39.53 8.10
N TRP A 39 -14.76 39.97 6.86
CA TRP A 39 -14.28 41.32 6.60
C TRP A 39 -15.33 42.36 6.95
N GLU A 40 -14.89 43.40 7.66
CA GLU A 40 -15.67 44.57 7.99
C GLU A 40 -15.18 45.77 7.16
N PRO A 41 -16.11 46.54 6.57
CA PRO A 41 -15.76 47.76 5.85
C PRO A 41 -15.26 48.83 6.83
N VAL A 42 -14.27 49.61 6.40
CA VAL A 42 -13.69 50.70 7.17
C VAL A 42 -13.64 51.95 6.31
N ALA A 43 -14.17 53.07 6.82
CA ALA A 43 -13.99 54.39 6.22
C ALA A 43 -13.15 55.24 7.16
N ILE A 44 -12.16 55.94 6.62
CA ILE A 44 -11.35 56.93 7.35
C ILE A 44 -11.44 58.24 6.58
N TRP A 45 -11.76 59.33 7.26
CA TRP A 45 -11.81 60.66 6.66
C TRP A 45 -11.37 61.74 7.64
N PHE A 46 -10.89 62.86 7.09
CA PHE A 46 -10.49 64.03 7.86
C PHE A 46 -11.51 65.15 7.65
N GLU A 47 -12.12 65.62 8.74
CA GLU A 47 -13.17 66.65 8.72
C GLU A 47 -13.00 67.56 9.94
N ASP A 48 -13.21 68.86 9.78
CA ASP A 48 -13.13 69.87 10.85
C ASP A 48 -11.83 69.86 11.70
N GLY A 49 -10.72 69.39 11.13
CA GLY A 49 -9.43 69.33 11.80
C GLY A 49 -9.20 68.05 12.62
N GLU A 50 -10.15 67.12 12.60
CA GLU A 50 -10.09 65.85 13.32
C GLU A 50 -10.17 64.64 12.36
N TRP A 51 -9.55 63.54 12.77
CA TRP A 51 -9.67 62.27 12.06
C TRP A 51 -10.88 61.49 12.57
N HIS A 52 -11.69 61.01 11.64
CA HIS A 52 -12.82 60.15 11.91
C HIS A 52 -12.64 58.80 11.23
N ALA A 53 -13.12 57.75 11.89
CA ALA A 53 -13.19 56.43 11.30
C ALA A 53 -14.45 55.67 11.70
N LEU A 54 -14.97 54.90 10.75
CA LEU A 54 -16.04 53.94 10.93
C LEU A 54 -15.51 52.54 10.61
N ARG A 55 -15.85 51.56 11.45
CA ARG A 55 -15.68 50.13 11.19
C ARG A 55 -17.06 49.48 11.23
N GLY A 56 -17.59 49.14 10.05
CA GLY A 56 -19.02 48.93 9.89
C GLY A 56 -19.77 50.21 10.25
N GLU A 57 -20.79 50.08 11.10
CA GLU A 57 -21.56 51.23 11.61
C GLU A 57 -20.94 51.88 12.88
N ARG A 58 -19.82 51.32 13.38
CA ARG A 58 -19.25 51.72 14.67
C ARG A 58 -18.17 52.78 14.49
N LYS A 59 -18.27 53.87 15.26
CA LYS A 59 -17.18 54.85 15.38
C LYS A 59 -15.99 54.24 16.11
N VAL A 60 -14.81 54.37 15.53
CA VAL A 60 -13.54 53.88 16.08
C VAL A 60 -12.47 54.96 15.95
N ASP A 61 -11.39 54.84 16.72
CA ASP A 61 -10.24 55.71 16.54
C ASP A 61 -9.55 55.42 15.19
N ALA A 62 -9.25 56.50 14.45
CA ALA A 62 -8.67 56.39 13.11
C ALA A 62 -7.24 55.86 13.13
N SER A 63 -6.44 56.22 14.14
CA SER A 63 -5.05 55.75 14.28
C SER A 63 -5.03 54.28 14.64
N ASP A 64 -5.91 53.84 15.54
CA ASP A 64 -6.00 52.45 15.97
C ASP A 64 -6.39 51.53 14.81
N VAL A 65 -7.43 51.87 14.04
CA VAL A 65 -7.93 51.00 12.94
C VAL A 65 -6.99 51.00 11.74
N TRP A 66 -6.26 52.09 11.51
CA TRP A 66 -5.38 52.28 10.36
C TRP A 66 -4.35 51.16 10.20
N THR A 67 -3.67 50.79 11.29
CA THR A 67 -2.63 49.75 11.29
C THR A 67 -3.14 48.38 10.79
N TRP A 68 -4.44 48.11 10.99
CA TRP A 68 -5.11 46.88 10.58
C TRP A 68 -5.67 46.93 9.16
N CYS A 69 -6.16 48.09 8.70
CA CYS A 69 -6.86 48.21 7.43
C CYS A 69 -5.99 48.72 6.26
N CYS A 70 -4.87 49.40 6.53
CA CYS A 70 -4.00 50.06 5.54
C CYS A 70 -3.54 49.17 4.37
N ARG A 71 -3.43 47.86 4.55
CA ARG A 71 -2.98 46.92 3.50
C ARG A 71 -4.10 46.38 2.62
N ASN A 72 -5.35 46.72 2.90
CA ASN A 72 -6.52 46.21 2.20
C ASN A 72 -7.43 47.36 1.73
N PRO A 73 -6.96 48.22 0.80
CA PRO A 73 -7.79 49.26 0.21
C PRO A 73 -8.91 48.63 -0.63
N ILE A 74 -10.09 49.25 -0.60
CA ILE A 74 -11.27 48.83 -1.38
C ILE A 74 -11.86 50.02 -2.12
N THR A 75 -12.58 49.74 -3.21
CA THR A 75 -13.31 50.79 -3.93
C THR A 75 -14.44 51.34 -3.04
N HIS A 76 -14.84 52.58 -3.28
CA HIS A 76 -16.00 53.16 -2.60
C HIS A 76 -17.28 52.33 -2.85
N GLU A 77 -17.44 51.79 -4.06
CA GLU A 77 -18.54 50.89 -4.40
C GLU A 77 -18.54 49.61 -3.55
N ALA A 78 -17.37 48.98 -3.37
CA ALA A 78 -17.25 47.80 -2.50
C ALA A 78 -17.52 48.15 -1.02
N TYR A 79 -17.11 49.33 -0.57
CA TYR A 79 -17.43 49.82 0.78
C TYR A 79 -18.94 49.99 0.98
N THR A 80 -19.62 50.68 0.06
CA THR A 80 -21.07 50.90 0.11
C THR A 80 -21.81 49.57 0.08
N LYS A 81 -21.44 48.66 -0.83
CA LYS A 81 -22.02 47.32 -0.92
C LYS A 81 -21.88 46.53 0.39
N ALA A 82 -20.71 46.60 1.03
CA ALA A 82 -20.47 45.92 2.30
C ALA A 82 -21.29 46.53 3.45
N ILE A 83 -21.45 47.86 3.50
CA ILE A 83 -22.28 48.55 4.50
C ILE A 83 -23.77 48.25 4.31
N GLU A 84 -24.23 48.11 3.07
CA GLU A 84 -25.61 47.71 2.75
C GLU A 84 -25.89 46.22 3.01
N GLY A 85 -24.88 45.47 3.47
CA GLY A 85 -25.02 44.07 3.88
C GLY A 85 -24.87 43.05 2.74
N ALA A 86 -24.48 43.49 1.53
CA ALA A 86 -24.33 42.63 0.35
C ALA A 86 -22.93 41.99 0.22
N GLY A 87 -22.05 42.17 1.21
CA GLY A 87 -20.77 41.45 1.31
C GLY A 87 -19.70 41.87 0.29
N TRP A 88 -18.82 40.93 -0.08
CA TRP A 88 -17.63 41.16 -0.92
C TRP A 88 -17.65 40.24 -2.15
N ASP A 89 -17.30 40.76 -3.32
CA ASP A 89 -17.35 39.98 -4.59
C ASP A 89 -16.30 38.86 -4.66
N ASP A 90 -15.16 39.04 -3.98
CA ASP A 90 -14.06 38.10 -3.90
C ASP A 90 -14.21 37.08 -2.76
N GLU A 91 -15.21 37.22 -1.89
CA GLU A 91 -15.51 36.22 -0.86
C GLU A 91 -16.74 35.39 -1.21
N PRO A 92 -16.67 34.06 -1.07
CA PRO A 92 -17.86 33.25 -1.14
C PRO A 92 -18.73 33.56 0.08
N GLU A 93 -20.04 33.60 -0.13
CA GLU A 93 -21.02 33.77 0.95
C GLU A 93 -20.72 32.77 2.07
N ALA A 94 -20.63 33.25 3.31
CA ALA A 94 -20.52 32.35 4.44
C ALA A 94 -21.84 31.55 4.55
N PRO A 95 -21.80 30.22 4.70
CA PRO A 95 -23.03 29.46 4.91
C PRO A 95 -23.74 29.97 6.16
N ALA A 96 -25.06 30.19 6.06
CA ALA A 96 -25.91 30.60 7.16
C ALA A 96 -26.15 29.42 8.12
N ILE A 97 -25.10 29.01 8.82
CA ILE A 97 -25.18 27.97 9.85
C ILE A 97 -25.83 28.63 11.07
N GLY A 98 -27.10 28.28 11.33
CA GLY A 98 -27.87 28.82 12.45
C GLY A 98 -27.22 28.52 13.81
N HIS A 99 -27.61 29.27 14.85
CA HIS A 99 -27.05 29.17 16.20
C HIS A 99 -27.32 27.85 16.94
N ASN A 100 -28.06 26.90 16.34
CA ASN A 100 -28.37 25.59 16.90
C ASN A 100 -27.58 24.48 16.19
N LEU A 101 -26.25 24.52 16.28
CA LEU A 101 -25.41 23.41 15.85
C LEU A 101 -25.55 22.22 16.85
N PRO A 102 -25.49 20.97 16.37
CA PRO A 102 -25.42 19.79 17.25
C PRO A 102 -24.24 19.85 18.23
N ASP A 103 -24.41 19.29 19.43
CA ASP A 103 -23.33 19.19 20.43
C ASP A 103 -22.28 18.13 20.05
N ASP A 104 -22.68 17.11 19.28
CA ASP A 104 -21.77 16.08 18.79
C ASP A 104 -20.82 16.66 17.71
N PRO A 105 -19.49 16.55 17.87
CA PRO A 105 -18.53 17.11 16.93
C PRO A 105 -18.62 16.55 15.51
N PHE A 106 -19.03 15.29 15.35
CA PHE A 106 -19.17 14.67 14.04
C PHE A 106 -20.44 15.18 13.34
N GLU A 107 -21.57 15.21 14.04
CA GLU A 107 -22.81 15.78 13.51
C GLU A 107 -22.67 17.27 13.18
N ALA A 108 -21.99 18.05 14.03
CA ALA A 108 -21.69 19.45 13.77
C ALA A 108 -20.84 19.63 12.50
N LEU A 109 -19.83 18.77 12.30
CA LEU A 109 -18.98 18.83 11.12
C LEU A 109 -19.71 18.37 9.85
N GLN A 110 -20.69 17.47 9.95
CA GLN A 110 -21.56 17.12 8.83
C GLN A 110 -22.42 18.29 8.38
N VAL A 111 -22.99 19.04 9.33
CA VAL A 111 -23.76 20.25 9.02
C VAL A 111 -22.87 21.32 8.36
N GLU A 112 -21.67 21.55 8.89
CA GLU A 112 -20.67 22.47 8.30
C GLU A 112 -20.32 22.05 6.85
N PHE A 113 -20.03 20.76 6.64
CA PHE A 113 -19.73 20.22 5.31
C PHE A 113 -20.90 20.34 4.33
N ALA A 114 -22.11 20.00 4.76
CA ALA A 114 -23.29 20.05 3.89
C ALA A 114 -23.52 21.47 3.36
N ALA A 115 -23.40 22.48 4.22
CA ALA A 115 -23.61 23.87 3.85
C ALA A 115 -22.52 24.40 2.89
N GLU A 116 -21.24 24.11 3.17
CA GLU A 116 -20.14 24.49 2.27
C GLU A 116 -20.18 23.73 0.94
N LYS A 117 -20.58 22.44 0.97
CA LYS A 117 -20.72 21.60 -0.22
C LYS A 117 -21.78 22.14 -1.17
N GLU A 118 -22.96 22.50 -0.67
CA GLU A 118 -24.05 23.02 -1.49
C GLU A 118 -23.60 24.27 -2.27
N GLN A 119 -22.97 25.22 -1.59
CA GLN A 119 -22.45 26.44 -2.21
C GLN A 119 -21.34 26.15 -3.24
N ALA A 120 -20.37 25.31 -2.88
CA ALA A 120 -19.26 24.96 -3.77
C ALA A 120 -19.74 24.20 -5.03
N GLU A 121 -20.67 23.25 -4.88
CA GLU A 121 -21.26 22.53 -6.02
C GLU A 121 -22.11 23.43 -6.91
N ALA A 122 -22.81 24.41 -6.34
CA ALA A 122 -23.50 25.42 -7.13
C ALA A 122 -22.52 26.28 -7.93
N PHE A 123 -21.41 26.70 -7.32
CA PHE A 123 -20.37 27.49 -7.98
C PHE A 123 -19.66 26.71 -9.11
N LEU A 124 -19.38 25.42 -8.91
CA LEU A 124 -18.73 24.56 -9.91
C LEU A 124 -19.52 24.41 -11.23
N LYS A 125 -20.82 24.72 -11.24
CA LYS A 125 -21.65 24.70 -12.45
C LYS A 125 -21.36 25.88 -13.38
N GLN A 126 -20.72 26.93 -12.88
CA GLN A 126 -20.37 28.12 -13.64
C GLN A 126 -18.86 28.11 -13.97
N PRO A 127 -18.46 28.44 -15.21
CA PRO A 127 -17.06 28.60 -15.52
C PRO A 127 -16.48 29.83 -14.79
N ILE A 128 -15.27 29.69 -14.27
CA ILE A 128 -14.49 30.78 -13.68
C ILE A 128 -14.07 31.74 -14.80
N LYS A 129 -14.52 33.00 -14.76
CA LYS A 129 -14.23 34.00 -15.79
C LYS A 129 -13.45 35.20 -15.26
N THR A 130 -13.47 35.43 -13.96
CA THR A 130 -12.86 36.59 -13.32
C THR A 130 -11.89 36.20 -12.23
N GLN A 131 -11.00 37.11 -11.83
CA GLN A 131 -10.10 36.89 -10.68
C GLN A 131 -10.90 36.67 -9.39
N ALA A 132 -12.01 37.39 -9.20
CA ALA A 132 -12.90 37.20 -8.05
C ALA A 132 -13.51 35.79 -8.02
N ASP A 133 -13.87 35.20 -9.17
CA ASP A 133 -14.31 33.80 -9.26
C ASP A 133 -13.19 32.85 -8.80
N ALA A 134 -11.96 33.08 -9.23
CA ALA A 134 -10.81 32.26 -8.85
C ALA A 134 -10.51 32.37 -7.34
N ASP A 135 -10.60 33.58 -6.78
CA ASP A 135 -10.39 33.83 -5.35
C ASP A 135 -11.48 33.14 -4.51
N ARG A 136 -12.74 33.19 -4.93
CA ARG A 136 -13.85 32.46 -4.29
C ARG A 136 -13.61 30.94 -4.32
N ALA A 137 -13.19 30.40 -5.45
CA ALA A 137 -12.85 28.99 -5.60
C ALA A 137 -11.72 28.56 -4.63
N ALA A 138 -10.67 29.38 -4.51
CA ALA A 138 -9.56 29.13 -3.60
C ALA A 138 -10.00 29.15 -2.12
N ILE A 139 -10.89 30.07 -1.74
CA ILE A 139 -11.44 30.14 -0.38
C ILE A 139 -12.28 28.90 -0.07
N TRP A 140 -13.21 28.50 -0.94
CA TRP A 140 -14.00 27.27 -0.75
C TRP A 140 -13.09 26.03 -0.65
N SER A 141 -12.07 25.91 -1.51
CA SER A 141 -11.08 24.82 -1.42
C SER A 141 -10.39 24.78 -0.04
N LYS A 142 -9.98 25.93 0.49
CA LYS A 142 -9.39 26.03 1.83
C LYS A 142 -10.37 25.65 2.95
N ARG A 143 -11.65 26.04 2.85
CA ARG A 143 -12.67 25.68 3.85
C ARG A 143 -12.95 24.18 3.85
N LEU A 144 -13.15 23.59 2.67
CA LEU A 144 -13.38 22.15 2.50
C LEU A 144 -12.18 21.31 2.96
N SER A 145 -10.95 21.72 2.64
CA SER A 145 -9.74 21.03 3.14
C SER A 145 -9.60 21.13 4.66
N THR A 146 -10.02 22.24 5.26
CA THR A 146 -10.06 22.39 6.73
C THR A 146 -11.08 21.44 7.37
N ILE A 147 -12.26 21.30 6.79
CA ILE A 147 -13.28 20.32 7.21
C ILE A 147 -12.73 18.89 7.13
N ALA A 148 -12.09 18.52 6.02
CA ALA A 148 -11.46 17.21 5.85
C ALA A 148 -10.38 16.93 6.90
N LYS A 149 -9.58 17.94 7.26
CA LYS A 149 -8.59 17.85 8.34
C LYS A 149 -9.25 17.63 9.70
N LYS A 150 -10.27 18.43 10.06
CA LYS A 150 -11.04 18.25 11.31
C LYS A 150 -11.59 16.81 11.42
N ALA A 151 -12.18 16.30 10.33
CA ALA A 151 -12.72 14.94 10.29
C ALA A 151 -11.63 13.88 10.53
N SER A 152 -10.45 14.05 9.91
CA SER A 152 -9.31 13.14 10.10
C SER A 152 -8.80 13.16 11.54
N ASP A 153 -8.73 14.33 12.16
CA ASP A 153 -8.29 14.50 13.55
C ASP A 153 -9.30 13.88 14.53
N LEU A 154 -10.60 14.12 14.36
CA LEU A 154 -11.66 13.50 15.17
C LEU A 154 -11.65 11.97 15.05
N HIS A 155 -11.61 11.44 13.82
CA HIS A 155 -11.53 10.00 13.58
C HIS A 155 -10.29 9.38 14.21
N LYS A 156 -9.13 10.06 14.17
CA LYS A 156 -7.91 9.59 14.83
C LYS A 156 -8.11 9.47 16.33
N VAL A 157 -8.69 10.49 16.97
CA VAL A 157 -8.95 10.51 18.43
C VAL A 157 -9.91 9.37 18.81
N GLU A 158 -11.00 9.19 18.08
CA GLU A 158 -11.99 8.14 18.33
C GLU A 158 -11.41 6.73 18.12
N LYS A 159 -10.59 6.55 17.07
CA LYS A 159 -10.03 5.24 16.72
C LYS A 159 -8.84 4.84 17.58
N GLN A 160 -8.09 5.78 18.15
CA GLN A 160 -6.84 5.52 18.85
C GLN A 160 -6.98 4.51 20.01
N PRO A 161 -7.98 4.61 20.92
CA PRO A 161 -8.17 3.65 21.99
C PRO A 161 -8.40 2.21 21.49
N HIS A 162 -9.11 2.05 20.36
CA HIS A 162 -9.35 0.73 19.77
C HIS A 162 -8.09 0.13 19.14
N LEU A 163 -7.26 0.95 18.50
CA LEU A 163 -5.96 0.51 17.98
C LEU A 163 -5.02 0.10 19.12
N ASP A 164 -5.00 0.85 20.20
CA ASP A 164 -4.15 0.55 21.36
C ASP A 164 -4.66 -0.68 22.11
N ALA A 165 -5.97 -0.86 22.24
CA ALA A 165 -6.57 -2.08 22.76
C ALA A 165 -6.23 -3.30 21.88
N GLY A 166 -6.32 -3.17 20.55
CA GLY A 166 -5.91 -4.21 19.60
C GLY A 166 -4.43 -4.58 19.77
N ARG A 167 -3.54 -3.58 19.81
CA ARG A 167 -2.10 -3.79 20.06
C ARG A 167 -1.82 -4.46 21.40
N ALA A 168 -2.56 -4.11 22.45
CA ALA A 168 -2.40 -4.74 23.76
C ALA A 168 -2.75 -6.23 23.71
N VAL A 169 -3.84 -6.59 23.00
CA VAL A 169 -4.21 -7.98 22.77
C VAL A 169 -3.13 -8.68 21.94
N ASP A 170 -2.70 -8.10 20.83
CA ASP A 170 -1.66 -8.68 19.97
C ASP A 170 -0.37 -8.94 20.74
N ASN A 171 0.07 -7.97 21.54
CA ASN A 171 1.26 -8.09 22.38
C ASN A 171 1.11 -9.20 23.42
N LYS A 172 -0.05 -9.31 24.09
CA LYS A 172 -0.33 -10.38 25.07
C LYS A 172 -0.16 -11.78 24.47
N TRP A 173 -0.51 -11.95 23.19
CA TRP A 173 -0.47 -13.25 22.52
C TRP A 173 0.77 -13.50 21.67
N ARG A 174 1.61 -12.48 21.43
CA ARG A 174 2.74 -12.57 20.50
C ARG A 174 3.71 -13.68 20.88
N GLU A 175 4.21 -13.65 22.12
CA GLU A 175 5.17 -14.62 22.62
C GLU A 175 4.60 -16.05 22.57
N LEU A 176 3.35 -16.23 23.01
CA LEU A 176 2.66 -17.53 22.97
C LEU A 176 2.38 -18.06 21.55
N LYS A 177 2.31 -17.18 20.55
CA LYS A 177 2.18 -17.58 19.14
C LYS A 177 3.53 -17.91 18.52
N GLU A 178 4.55 -17.11 18.82
CA GLU A 178 5.84 -17.16 18.13
C GLU A 178 6.82 -18.14 18.78
N GLU A 179 6.95 -18.14 20.11
CA GLU A 179 7.96 -18.98 20.78
C GLU A 179 7.67 -20.48 20.67
N PRO A 180 6.44 -20.98 20.90
CA PRO A 180 6.16 -22.40 20.75
C PRO A 180 6.34 -22.89 19.32
N ASP A 181 5.97 -22.08 18.31
CA ASP A 181 6.21 -22.40 16.90
C ASP A 181 7.71 -22.43 16.59
N ALA A 182 8.47 -21.43 17.06
CA ALA A 182 9.91 -21.38 16.90
C ALA A 182 10.60 -22.57 17.58
N LEU A 183 10.20 -22.92 18.80
CA LEU A 183 10.74 -24.07 19.54
C LEU A 183 10.37 -25.40 18.86
N SER A 184 9.12 -25.55 18.39
CA SER A 184 8.68 -26.70 17.61
C SER A 184 9.50 -26.88 16.33
N LYS A 185 9.78 -25.79 15.60
CA LYS A 185 10.67 -25.79 14.43
C LYS A 185 12.10 -26.18 14.79
N LYS A 186 12.64 -25.68 15.92
CA LYS A 186 13.97 -26.07 16.42
C LYS A 186 14.03 -27.56 16.77
N LEU A 187 13.03 -28.11 17.44
CA LEU A 187 12.95 -29.54 17.77
C LEU A 187 12.90 -30.40 16.50
N LYS A 188 12.10 -30.02 15.50
CA LYS A 188 12.07 -30.71 14.21
C LYS A 188 13.44 -30.69 13.52
N ARG A 189 14.10 -29.53 13.49
CA ARG A 189 15.46 -29.40 12.92
C ARG A 189 16.49 -30.22 13.69
N HIS A 190 16.34 -30.36 14.99
CA HIS A 190 17.23 -31.20 15.80
C HIS A 190 17.11 -32.69 15.42
N MET A 191 15.99 -33.11 14.82
CA MET A 191 15.81 -34.46 14.29
C MET A 191 16.42 -34.65 12.89
N ASP A 192 16.89 -33.58 12.22
CA ASP A 192 17.39 -33.67 10.84
C ASP A 192 18.57 -34.63 10.74
N ASP A 193 19.53 -34.55 11.68
CA ASP A 193 20.73 -35.39 11.64
C ASP A 193 20.40 -36.86 11.89
N TYR A 194 19.49 -37.15 12.82
CA TYR A 194 18.98 -38.50 13.03
C TYR A 194 18.27 -39.04 11.77
N LEU A 195 17.38 -38.25 11.15
CA LEU A 195 16.65 -38.67 9.96
C LEU A 195 17.57 -38.84 8.74
N ARG A 196 18.61 -38.01 8.60
CA ARG A 196 19.65 -38.15 7.57
C ARG A 196 20.44 -39.44 7.76
N GLU A 197 20.82 -39.76 9.00
CA GLU A 197 21.51 -41.01 9.30
C GLU A 197 20.61 -42.23 9.04
N GLN A 198 19.34 -42.16 9.42
CA GLN A 198 18.37 -43.20 9.08
C GLN A 198 18.21 -43.37 7.57
N GLN A 199 18.18 -42.27 6.81
CA GLN A 199 18.14 -42.30 5.35
C GLN A 199 19.43 -42.89 4.77
N ARG A 200 20.61 -42.60 5.36
CA ARG A 200 21.89 -43.20 4.97
C ARG A 200 21.89 -44.71 5.17
N ILE A 201 21.43 -45.19 6.32
CA ILE A 201 21.32 -46.62 6.63
C ILE A 201 20.38 -47.32 5.65
N GLU A 202 19.21 -46.73 5.37
CA GLU A 202 18.25 -47.31 4.42
C GLU A 202 18.79 -47.28 2.98
N MET A 203 19.51 -46.23 2.57
CA MET A 203 20.19 -46.20 1.28
C MET A 203 21.26 -47.29 1.17
N GLU A 204 22.02 -47.55 2.24
CA GLU A 204 23.01 -48.63 2.26
C GLU A 204 22.35 -50.01 2.20
N ARG A 205 21.27 -50.23 2.97
CA ARG A 205 20.46 -51.44 2.90
C ARG A 205 19.88 -51.63 1.51
N GLN A 206 19.33 -50.57 0.91
CA GLN A 206 18.78 -50.60 -0.44
C GLN A 206 19.86 -50.93 -1.47
N ARG A 207 21.06 -50.35 -1.35
CA ARG A 207 22.17 -50.67 -2.27
C ARG A 207 22.50 -52.17 -2.21
N LYS A 208 22.69 -52.72 -1.01
CA LYS A 208 22.95 -54.16 -0.83
C LYS A 208 21.80 -55.03 -1.34
N ALA A 209 20.56 -54.63 -1.07
CA ALA A 209 19.37 -55.36 -1.54
C ALA A 209 19.23 -55.32 -3.07
N ARG A 210 19.60 -54.20 -3.73
CA ARG A 210 19.63 -54.10 -5.20
C ARG A 210 20.74 -54.96 -5.80
N GLU A 211 21.94 -54.94 -5.23
CA GLU A 211 23.05 -55.79 -5.69
C GLU A 211 22.70 -57.29 -5.60
N GLU A 212 22.03 -57.68 -4.51
CA GLU A 212 21.50 -59.03 -4.30
C GLU A 212 20.38 -59.37 -5.29
N ALA A 213 19.40 -58.48 -5.46
CA ALA A 213 18.31 -58.66 -6.41
C ALA A 213 18.84 -58.77 -7.85
N ASP A 214 19.82 -57.95 -8.23
CA ASP A 214 20.49 -58.03 -9.54
C ASP A 214 21.23 -59.36 -9.72
N ARG A 215 21.84 -59.92 -8.66
CA ARG A 215 22.47 -61.24 -8.71
C ARG A 215 21.44 -62.34 -8.91
N ILE A 216 20.39 -62.36 -8.10
CA ILE A 216 19.31 -63.36 -8.17
C ILE A 216 18.57 -63.25 -9.51
N ALA A 217 18.37 -62.05 -10.04
CA ALA A 217 17.77 -61.84 -11.35
C ALA A 217 18.63 -62.41 -12.48
N ARG A 218 19.97 -62.22 -12.43
CA ARG A 218 20.89 -62.86 -13.39
C ARG A 218 20.84 -64.38 -13.30
N GLU A 219 20.84 -64.94 -12.09
CA GLU A 219 20.73 -66.39 -11.87
C GLU A 219 19.39 -66.95 -12.39
N ALA A 220 18.29 -66.24 -12.16
CA ALA A 220 16.96 -66.60 -12.67
C ALA A 220 16.89 -66.54 -14.21
N GLU A 221 17.47 -65.51 -14.83
CA GLU A 221 17.55 -65.36 -16.29
C GLU A 221 18.42 -66.46 -16.92
N GLU A 222 19.57 -66.79 -16.32
CA GLU A 222 20.44 -67.88 -16.74
C GLU A 222 19.73 -69.24 -16.63
N ALA A 223 19.02 -69.49 -15.53
CA ALA A 223 18.24 -70.71 -15.35
C ALA A 223 17.10 -70.82 -16.37
N ARG A 224 16.40 -69.71 -16.67
CA ARG A 224 15.36 -69.67 -17.71
C ARG A 224 15.95 -69.99 -19.08
N LEU A 225 17.06 -69.34 -19.45
CA LEU A 225 17.73 -69.57 -20.73
C LEU A 225 18.28 -71.00 -20.84
N ALA A 226 18.77 -71.59 -19.74
CA ALA A 226 19.20 -72.98 -19.68
C ALA A 226 18.03 -73.96 -19.84
N ALA A 227 16.90 -73.69 -19.17
CA ALA A 227 15.67 -74.47 -19.33
C ALA A 227 15.14 -74.41 -20.77
N GLU A 228 15.14 -73.23 -21.39
CA GLU A 228 14.73 -72.99 -22.77
C GLU A 228 15.66 -73.70 -23.78
N LYS A 229 16.98 -73.56 -23.64
CA LYS A 229 17.96 -74.26 -24.50
C LYS A 229 17.86 -75.77 -24.36
N ALA A 230 17.64 -76.28 -23.15
CA ALA A 230 17.44 -77.71 -22.91
C ALA A 230 16.12 -78.22 -23.54
N ALA A 231 15.05 -77.43 -23.48
CA ALA A 231 13.79 -77.74 -24.14
C ALA A 231 13.95 -77.79 -25.67
N ALA A 232 14.62 -76.79 -26.26
CA ALA A 232 14.89 -76.71 -27.68
C ALA A 232 15.77 -77.88 -28.18
N LYS A 233 16.82 -78.26 -27.42
CA LYS A 233 17.67 -79.41 -27.74
C LYS A 233 16.89 -80.74 -27.69
N LYS A 234 16.00 -80.93 -26.71
CA LYS A 234 15.17 -82.14 -26.62
C LYS A 234 14.18 -82.27 -27.78
N ILE A 235 13.58 -81.16 -28.23
CA ILE A 235 12.72 -81.12 -29.42
C ILE A 235 13.53 -81.51 -30.68
N ALA A 236 14.79 -81.05 -30.79
CA ALA A 236 15.67 -81.39 -31.91
C ALA A 236 16.15 -82.85 -31.90
N ASP A 237 16.44 -83.43 -30.72
CA ASP A 237 16.98 -84.79 -30.58
C ASP A 237 15.89 -85.89 -30.60
N GLY A 238 14.60 -85.54 -30.57
CA GLY A 238 13.48 -86.49 -30.66
C GLY A 238 13.34 -87.46 -29.48
N ILE A 239 13.96 -87.15 -28.33
CA ILE A 239 14.02 -88.01 -27.14
C ILE A 239 12.74 -87.84 -26.29
N SER A 240 11.95 -88.90 -26.11
CA SER A 240 10.68 -88.90 -25.35
C SER A 240 10.63 -89.91 -24.17
N ASP A 241 11.76 -90.15 -23.52
CA ASP A 241 11.83 -90.98 -22.31
C ASP A 241 11.24 -90.23 -21.09
N ALA A 242 10.51 -90.96 -20.23
CA ALA A 242 9.99 -90.48 -18.94
C ALA A 242 11.05 -89.81 -18.05
N ALA A 243 12.31 -90.28 -18.07
CA ALA A 243 13.42 -89.67 -17.35
C ALA A 243 13.78 -88.28 -17.91
N ALA A 244 13.70 -88.09 -19.22
CA ALA A 244 13.95 -86.80 -19.87
C ALA A 244 12.82 -85.79 -19.61
N ILE A 245 11.57 -86.26 -19.49
CA ILE A 245 10.42 -85.41 -19.11
C ILE A 245 10.54 -84.96 -17.65
N ALA A 246 10.90 -85.85 -16.73
CA ALA A 246 11.10 -85.52 -15.32
C ALA A 246 12.21 -84.47 -15.12
N GLU A 247 13.34 -84.61 -15.82
CA GLU A 247 14.44 -83.64 -15.78
C GLU A 247 14.04 -82.26 -16.33
N HIS A 248 13.18 -82.22 -17.35
CA HIS A 248 12.66 -80.95 -17.91
C HIS A 248 11.72 -80.24 -16.92
N ASN A 249 10.78 -80.97 -16.33
CA ASN A 249 9.87 -80.42 -15.33
C ASN A 249 10.61 -79.90 -14.09
N ASN A 250 11.66 -80.61 -13.65
CA ASN A 250 12.51 -80.16 -12.54
C ASN A 250 13.22 -78.84 -12.86
N ARG A 251 13.72 -78.65 -14.10
CA ARG A 251 14.37 -77.40 -14.54
C ARG A 251 13.39 -76.23 -14.67
N ILE A 252 12.17 -76.49 -15.14
CA ILE A 252 11.11 -75.47 -15.17
C ILE A 252 10.76 -75.04 -13.73
N ALA A 253 10.54 -76.00 -12.83
CA ALA A 253 10.25 -75.71 -11.43
C ALA A 253 11.40 -74.95 -10.74
N GLU A 254 12.66 -75.27 -11.08
CA GLU A 254 13.83 -74.53 -10.60
C GLU A 254 13.87 -73.09 -11.13
N ALA A 255 13.60 -72.89 -12.43
CA ALA A 255 13.53 -71.55 -13.04
C ALA A 255 12.39 -70.71 -12.47
N GLU A 256 11.20 -71.29 -12.26
CA GLU A 256 10.05 -70.63 -11.62
C GLU A 256 10.38 -70.22 -10.18
N ARG A 257 11.00 -71.11 -9.39
CA ARG A 257 11.43 -70.80 -8.02
C ARG A 257 12.44 -69.65 -7.98
N LEU A 258 13.40 -69.63 -8.91
CA LEU A 258 14.38 -68.55 -9.02
C LEU A 258 13.73 -67.23 -9.46
N ALA A 259 12.73 -67.28 -10.34
CA ALA A 259 11.96 -66.10 -10.73
C ALA A 259 11.14 -65.52 -9.56
N GLU A 260 10.52 -66.37 -8.73
CA GLU A 260 9.82 -65.94 -7.52
C GLU A 260 10.78 -65.32 -6.48
N GLN A 261 11.97 -65.91 -6.33
CA GLN A 261 13.04 -65.36 -5.48
C GLN A 261 13.52 -63.99 -5.98
N ALA A 262 13.68 -63.82 -7.30
CA ALA A 262 14.02 -62.53 -7.90
C ALA A 262 12.92 -61.48 -7.64
N ALA A 263 11.65 -61.83 -7.83
CA ALA A 263 10.52 -60.93 -7.58
C ALA A 263 10.35 -60.57 -6.09
N GLN A 264 10.71 -61.47 -5.17
CA GLN A 264 10.72 -61.18 -3.74
C GLN A 264 11.89 -60.27 -3.37
N ALA A 265 13.09 -60.54 -3.89
CA ALA A 265 14.27 -59.71 -3.67
C ALA A 265 14.08 -58.27 -4.21
N GLU A 266 13.44 -58.12 -5.36
CA GLU A 266 13.10 -56.80 -5.92
C GLU A 266 12.12 -56.02 -5.02
N ARG A 267 11.09 -56.70 -4.47
CA ARG A 267 10.17 -56.10 -3.49
C ARG A 267 10.89 -55.65 -2.22
N ASP A 268 11.84 -56.45 -1.73
CA ASP A 268 12.63 -56.13 -0.55
C ASP A 268 13.64 -54.99 -0.78
N ALA A 269 14.03 -54.73 -2.04
CA ALA A 269 14.91 -53.64 -2.45
C ALA A 269 14.20 -52.27 -2.64
N GLN A 270 12.87 -52.22 -2.54
CA GLN A 270 12.12 -50.97 -2.68
C GLN A 270 12.44 -49.97 -1.55
N ALA A 271 12.55 -48.69 -1.92
CA ALA A 271 12.87 -47.62 -0.97
C ALA A 271 11.75 -47.43 0.05
N ARG A 272 12.12 -47.28 1.34
CA ARG A 272 11.19 -46.90 2.40
C ARG A 272 11.46 -45.47 2.84
N ASN A 273 10.41 -44.67 3.00
CA ASN A 273 10.53 -43.32 3.53
C ASN A 273 10.84 -43.38 5.04
N MET A 274 12.04 -42.94 5.40
CA MET A 274 12.46 -42.86 6.79
C MET A 274 11.74 -41.73 7.52
N SER A 275 11.33 -42.03 8.75
CA SER A 275 10.59 -41.11 9.60
C SER A 275 10.83 -41.41 11.06
N ALA A 276 10.61 -40.42 11.91
CA ALA A 276 10.71 -40.54 13.36
C ALA A 276 9.41 -40.13 14.05
N GLY A 277 9.27 -40.50 15.31
CA GLY A 277 8.09 -40.19 16.14
C GLY A 277 6.99 -41.26 16.08
N ARG A 278 6.02 -41.11 16.98
CA ARG A 278 4.87 -42.01 17.13
C ARG A 278 3.70 -41.60 16.23
N THR A 279 2.69 -42.46 16.15
CA THR A 279 1.40 -42.15 15.49
C THR A 279 0.84 -40.81 15.98
N GLY A 280 0.52 -39.91 15.05
CA GLY A 280 0.05 -38.54 15.34
C GLY A 280 1.16 -37.48 15.52
N ALA A 281 2.43 -37.87 15.56
CA ALA A 281 3.59 -36.97 15.69
C ALA A 281 4.75 -37.36 14.77
N ARG A 282 4.42 -37.99 13.62
CA ARG A 282 5.42 -38.47 12.66
C ARG A 282 6.10 -37.31 11.95
N VAL A 283 7.43 -37.31 11.93
CA VAL A 283 8.27 -36.33 11.22
C VAL A 283 9.12 -37.06 10.19
N ALA A 284 9.16 -36.54 8.97
CA ALA A 284 9.98 -37.03 7.88
C ALA A 284 10.67 -35.86 7.19
N LEU A 285 11.82 -36.11 6.55
CA LEU A 285 12.52 -35.10 5.75
C LEU A 285 11.64 -34.69 4.57
N ARG A 286 11.62 -33.38 4.26
CA ARG A 286 10.88 -32.81 3.13
C ARG A 286 11.81 -32.04 2.23
N THR A 287 11.66 -32.24 0.92
CA THR A 287 12.42 -31.49 -0.09
C THR A 287 11.76 -30.14 -0.33
N PHE A 288 12.49 -29.06 -0.08
CA PHE A 288 12.11 -27.71 -0.48
C PHE A 288 12.95 -27.32 -1.71
N VAL A 289 12.29 -26.87 -2.77
CA VAL A 289 12.95 -26.39 -3.99
C VAL A 289 12.94 -24.87 -3.96
N SER A 290 14.11 -24.26 -3.98
CA SER A 290 14.28 -22.81 -3.97
C SER A 290 15.22 -22.39 -5.10
N ALA A 291 14.92 -21.28 -5.76
CA ALA A 291 15.77 -20.75 -6.80
C ALA A 291 16.94 -19.98 -6.17
N ARG A 292 18.16 -20.25 -6.64
CA ARG A 292 19.33 -19.40 -6.41
C ARG A 292 19.65 -18.70 -7.72
N ILE A 293 19.58 -17.37 -7.74
CA ILE A 293 19.98 -16.59 -8.91
C ILE A 293 21.51 -16.62 -8.99
N VAL A 294 22.03 -17.27 -10.03
CA VAL A 294 23.47 -17.36 -10.31
C VAL A 294 23.96 -16.28 -11.27
N ASP A 295 23.06 -15.78 -12.13
CA ASP A 295 23.32 -14.73 -13.11
C ASP A 295 22.10 -13.79 -13.10
N TYR A 296 22.29 -12.61 -12.52
CA TYR A 296 21.19 -11.67 -12.28
C TYR A 296 20.65 -11.10 -13.58
N ASP A 297 21.52 -10.74 -14.53
CA ASP A 297 21.11 -10.12 -15.79
C ASP A 297 20.30 -11.09 -16.65
N LYS A 298 20.69 -12.37 -16.68
CA LYS A 298 19.89 -13.40 -17.38
C LYS A 298 18.54 -13.62 -16.70
N ALA A 299 18.51 -13.69 -15.37
CA ALA A 299 17.27 -13.87 -14.63
C ALA A 299 16.32 -12.68 -14.82
N LEU A 300 16.83 -11.45 -14.74
CA LEU A 300 16.06 -10.23 -14.97
C LEU A 300 15.53 -10.18 -16.39
N ARG A 301 16.34 -10.49 -17.41
CA ARG A 301 15.87 -10.54 -18.80
C ARG A 301 14.77 -11.58 -19.01
N ALA A 302 14.91 -12.76 -18.41
CA ALA A 302 13.90 -13.82 -18.49
C ALA A 302 12.57 -13.42 -17.80
N LEU A 303 12.66 -12.70 -16.67
CA LEU A 303 11.51 -12.25 -15.89
C LEU A 303 10.97 -10.87 -16.31
N GLY A 304 11.66 -10.14 -17.19
CA GLY A 304 11.35 -8.74 -17.52
C GLY A 304 9.95 -8.53 -18.12
N ASN A 305 9.40 -9.56 -18.78
CA ASN A 305 8.05 -9.52 -19.33
C ASN A 305 6.95 -9.93 -18.36
N HIS A 306 7.29 -10.37 -17.14
CA HIS A 306 6.33 -10.79 -16.13
C HIS A 306 5.50 -9.58 -15.63
N PRO A 307 4.17 -9.72 -15.45
CA PRO A 307 3.31 -8.60 -15.02
C PRO A 307 3.78 -7.90 -13.74
N GLU A 308 4.21 -8.65 -12.74
CA GLU A 308 4.71 -8.09 -11.48
C GLU A 308 6.01 -7.31 -11.66
N MET A 309 6.90 -7.76 -12.56
CA MET A 309 8.14 -7.03 -12.85
C MET A 309 7.82 -5.69 -13.52
N LYS A 310 6.89 -5.67 -14.47
CA LYS A 310 6.45 -4.43 -15.15
C LYS A 310 5.85 -3.43 -14.17
N ALA A 311 4.94 -3.88 -13.30
CA ALA A 311 4.34 -3.02 -12.26
C ALA A 311 5.38 -2.45 -11.29
N LEU A 312 6.39 -3.25 -10.92
CA LEU A 312 7.50 -2.77 -10.08
C LEU A 312 8.35 -1.72 -10.82
N VAL A 313 8.70 -1.96 -12.08
CA VAL A 313 9.44 -0.99 -12.91
C VAL A 313 8.68 0.32 -13.03
N GLU A 314 7.38 0.29 -13.31
CA GLU A 314 6.53 1.49 -13.41
C GLU A 314 6.49 2.27 -12.08
N THR A 315 6.38 1.57 -10.95
CA THR A 315 6.41 2.19 -9.62
C THR A 315 7.75 2.88 -9.35
N LEU A 316 8.86 2.24 -9.71
CA LEU A 316 10.20 2.79 -9.55
C LEU A 316 10.45 3.98 -10.49
N ALA A 317 9.99 3.90 -11.74
CA ALA A 317 10.07 4.98 -12.72
C ALA A 317 9.33 6.24 -12.23
N ASN A 318 8.07 6.10 -11.79
CA ASN A 318 7.30 7.21 -11.24
C ASN A 318 7.96 7.84 -10.01
N ARG A 319 8.59 7.02 -9.14
CA ARG A 319 9.32 7.51 -7.98
C ARG A 319 10.57 8.30 -8.38
N ALA A 320 11.33 7.81 -9.36
CA ALA A 320 12.52 8.48 -9.88
C ALA A 320 12.18 9.83 -10.52
N VAL A 321 11.15 9.87 -11.38
CA VAL A 321 10.67 11.10 -12.02
C VAL A 321 10.22 12.14 -11.00
N ARG A 322 9.48 11.73 -9.95
CA ARG A 322 9.07 12.63 -8.85
C ARG A 322 10.26 13.18 -8.05
N ALA A 323 11.35 12.42 -7.97
CA ALA A 323 12.59 12.84 -7.31
C ALA A 323 13.50 13.69 -8.21
N GLY A 324 13.11 13.94 -9.47
CA GLY A 324 13.91 14.69 -10.45
C GLY A 324 15.06 13.88 -11.05
N VAL A 325 15.03 12.55 -10.95
CA VAL A 325 16.04 11.65 -11.53
C VAL A 325 15.60 11.22 -12.92
N GLU A 326 16.44 11.47 -13.92
CA GLU A 326 16.23 10.99 -15.29
C GLU A 326 16.53 9.49 -15.36
N VAL A 327 15.61 8.73 -15.98
CA VAL A 327 15.72 7.29 -16.18
C VAL A 327 15.55 7.00 -17.67
N GLU A 328 16.50 6.28 -18.25
CA GLU A 328 16.47 5.92 -19.67
C GLU A 328 15.20 5.12 -19.99
N GLY A 329 14.50 5.50 -21.07
CA GLY A 329 13.24 4.89 -21.48
C GLY A 329 12.00 5.34 -20.70
N VAL A 330 12.12 6.33 -19.81
CA VAL A 330 11.00 6.94 -19.08
C VAL A 330 10.82 8.40 -19.53
N GLU A 331 9.62 8.75 -19.97
CA GLU A 331 9.24 10.12 -20.32
C GLU A 331 8.61 10.82 -19.12
N ARG A 332 9.13 12.00 -18.75
CA ARG A 332 8.52 12.87 -17.76
C ARG A 332 7.49 13.76 -18.44
N PHE A 333 6.23 13.65 -18.03
CA PHE A 333 5.19 14.61 -18.36
C PHE A 333 4.78 15.38 -17.10
N GLU A 334 4.53 16.68 -17.27
CA GLU A 334 4.08 17.57 -16.20
C GLU A 334 2.67 18.04 -16.52
N GLU A 335 1.76 17.86 -15.57
CA GLU A 335 0.41 18.39 -15.65
C GLU A 335 0.18 19.28 -14.43
N GLN A 336 -0.05 20.57 -14.68
CA GLN A 336 -0.41 21.51 -13.63
C GLN A 336 -1.91 21.41 -13.37
N ARG A 337 -2.27 20.87 -12.21
CA ARG A 337 -3.63 20.86 -11.69
C ARG A 337 -3.66 21.68 -10.41
N ALA A 338 -4.81 22.32 -10.13
CA ALA A 338 -5.03 22.95 -8.83
C ALA A 338 -4.81 21.90 -7.72
N ALA A 339 -4.03 22.27 -6.70
CA ALA A 339 -3.61 21.40 -5.61
C ALA A 339 -4.71 21.16 -4.57
#